data_AF-A0A024UEN5-F1
#
_entry.id   AF-A0A024UEN5-F1
#
_cell.length_a   1.000
_cell.length_b   1.000
_cell.length_c   1.000
_cell.angle_alpha   90.00
_cell.angle_beta   90.00
_cell.angle_gamma   90.00
#
_symmetry.space_group_name_H-M   'P 1'
#
loop_
_entity.id
_entity.type
_entity.pdbx_description
1 polymer ?
#
loop_
_entity_poly.entity_id
_entity_poly.type
_entity_poly.pdbx_seq_one_letter_code
_entity_poly.pdbx_strand_id
1 'polypeptide(L)'
;MEVITRLLQFADKGKLARGTINSTATETRLHRTTVSKIWHTFRRNARMPSSRPSRVGLKMVYTKDHVTNLVMGVPDEQQATLSDMSVATGTNIGTHHRKLRVGTIERKSSQPNPLLTDTVESIEFWRSRIPPAK
;
A
#
# COMPACT_ATOMS: atom_id res chain seq x y z
N MET A 1 -13.37 -1.30 -21.59
CA MET A 1 -12.78 -0.66 -22.80
C MET A 1 -13.84 -0.36 -23.87
N GLU A 2 -15.08 -0.05 -23.49
CA GLU A 2 -16.21 0.04 -24.44
C GLU A 2 -16.14 1.24 -25.40
N VAL A 3 -15.60 2.37 -24.94
CA VAL A 3 -15.41 3.56 -25.79
C VAL A 3 -14.43 3.26 -26.94
N ILE A 4 -13.35 2.52 -26.67
CA ILE A 4 -12.32 2.22 -27.67
C ILE A 4 -12.82 1.21 -28.69
N THR A 5 -13.56 0.17 -28.25
CA THR A 5 -14.12 -0.82 -29.18
C THR A 5 -15.12 -0.19 -30.15
N ARG A 6 -16.00 0.71 -29.68
CA ARG A 6 -16.90 1.48 -30.56
C ARG A 6 -16.13 2.37 -31.53
N LEU A 7 -15.13 3.11 -31.05
CA LEU A 7 -14.32 3.97 -31.92
C LEU A 7 -13.56 3.18 -33.00
N LEU A 8 -13.12 1.95 -32.70
CA LEU A 8 -12.45 1.08 -33.67
C LEU A 8 -13.40 0.58 -34.78
N GLN A 9 -14.69 0.41 -34.51
CA GLN A 9 -15.68 0.04 -35.55
C GLN A 9 -15.81 1.11 -36.65
N PHE A 10 -15.53 2.38 -36.30
CA PHE A 10 -15.59 3.51 -37.23
C PHE A 10 -14.22 3.99 -37.69
N ALA A 11 -13.15 3.27 -37.33
CA ALA A 11 -11.79 3.63 -37.67
C ALA A 11 -11.38 2.97 -38.99
N ASP A 12 -11.14 3.77 -40.03
CA ASP A 12 -10.50 3.30 -41.26
C ASP A 12 -9.07 3.83 -41.35
N LYS A 13 -8.11 2.93 -41.63
CA LYS A 13 -6.67 3.24 -41.72
C LYS A 13 -6.13 4.07 -40.53
N GLY A 14 -6.71 3.86 -39.35
CA GLY A 14 -6.32 4.56 -38.11
C GLY A 14 -6.79 6.02 -38.01
N LYS A 15 -7.74 6.45 -38.85
CA LYS A 15 -8.44 7.73 -38.78
C LYS A 15 -9.91 7.47 -38.44
N LEU A 16 -10.48 8.33 -37.60
CA LEU A 16 -11.92 8.29 -37.32
C LEU A 16 -12.66 9.11 -38.38
N ALA A 17 -13.82 8.63 -38.79
CA ALA A 17 -14.74 9.43 -39.59
C ALA A 17 -15.15 10.72 -38.84
N ARG A 18 -15.52 11.74 -39.61
CA ARG A 18 -15.95 13.03 -39.04
C ARG A 18 -17.21 12.81 -38.20
N GLY A 19 -17.22 13.35 -36.99
CA GLY A 19 -18.38 13.27 -36.08
C GLY A 19 -18.45 12.02 -35.21
N THR A 20 -17.64 10.99 -35.47
CA THR A 20 -17.64 9.74 -34.68
C THR A 20 -17.42 9.98 -33.19
N ILE A 21 -16.55 10.92 -32.80
CA ILE A 21 -16.30 11.28 -31.40
C ILE A 21 -17.57 11.82 -30.73
N ASN A 22 -18.39 12.59 -31.44
CA ASN A 22 -19.63 13.13 -30.89
C ASN A 22 -20.70 12.05 -30.79
N SER A 23 -20.82 11.15 -31.78
CA SER A 23 -21.75 10.01 -31.73
C SER A 23 -21.44 9.07 -30.56
N THR A 24 -20.16 8.71 -30.41
CA THR A 24 -19.73 7.87 -29.29
C THR A 24 -19.87 8.60 -27.95
N ALA A 25 -19.68 9.92 -27.89
CA ALA A 25 -19.94 10.71 -26.69
C ALA A 25 -21.41 10.68 -26.28
N THR A 26 -22.34 10.84 -27.22
CA THR A 26 -23.78 10.77 -26.95
C THR A 26 -24.21 9.38 -26.51
N GLU A 27 -23.70 8.33 -27.16
CA GLU A 27 -24.04 6.93 -26.83
C GLU A 27 -23.49 6.50 -25.47
N THR A 28 -22.25 6.91 -25.14
CA THR A 28 -21.58 6.54 -23.88
C THR A 28 -21.87 7.50 -22.73
N ARG A 29 -22.68 8.54 -22.98
CA ARG A 29 -22.99 9.63 -22.03
C ARG A 29 -21.73 10.27 -21.43
N LEU A 30 -20.65 10.32 -22.21
CA LEU A 30 -19.40 10.97 -21.84
C LEU A 30 -19.28 12.30 -22.56
N HIS A 31 -18.62 13.26 -21.94
CA HIS A 31 -18.31 14.51 -22.63
C HIS A 31 -17.34 14.25 -23.80
N ARG A 32 -17.53 14.92 -24.94
CA ARG A 32 -16.75 14.72 -26.18
C ARG A 32 -15.24 14.81 -25.96
N THR A 33 -14.79 15.66 -25.03
CA THR A 33 -13.36 15.84 -24.73
C THR A 33 -12.77 14.61 -24.03
N THR A 34 -13.55 13.90 -23.21
CA THR A 34 -13.13 12.66 -22.56
C THR A 34 -12.93 11.56 -23.59
N VAL A 35 -13.89 11.39 -24.51
CA VAL A 35 -13.80 10.42 -25.62
C VAL A 35 -12.61 10.73 -26.52
N SER A 36 -12.41 12.01 -26.87
CA SER A 36 -11.23 12.45 -27.64
C SER A 36 -9.91 12.15 -26.92
N LYS A 37 -9.79 12.47 -25.62
CA LYS A 37 -8.60 12.15 -24.81
C LYS A 37 -8.31 10.66 -24.76
N ILE A 38 -9.35 9.83 -24.59
CA ILE A 38 -9.24 8.36 -24.61
C ILE A 38 -8.69 7.90 -25.96
N TRP A 39 -9.27 8.36 -27.08
CA TRP A 39 -8.82 7.99 -28.42
C TRP A 39 -7.36 8.37 -28.68
N HIS A 40 -6.98 9.61 -28.38
CA HIS A 40 -5.60 10.08 -28.59
C HIS A 40 -4.61 9.37 -27.68
N THR A 41 -5.00 9.02 -26.45
CA THR A 41 -4.16 8.27 -25.52
C THR A 41 -4.00 6.83 -25.98
N PHE A 42 -5.07 6.19 -26.44
CA PHE A 42 -5.02 4.86 -27.06
C PHE A 42 -4.10 4.85 -28.28
N ARG A 43 -4.25 5.81 -29.22
CA ARG A 43 -3.38 5.90 -30.40
C ARG A 43 -1.92 6.16 -30.06
N ARG A 44 -1.65 6.99 -29.05
CA ARG A 44 -0.29 7.21 -28.55
C ARG A 44 0.28 5.90 -28.01
N ASN A 45 -0.42 5.25 -27.08
CA ASN A 45 0.05 4.01 -26.45
C ASN A 45 0.16 2.81 -27.41
N ALA A 46 -0.70 2.74 -28.44
CA ALA A 46 -0.67 1.67 -29.44
C ALA A 46 0.47 1.84 -30.46
N ARG A 47 0.90 3.08 -30.74
CA ARG A 47 2.00 3.36 -31.68
C ARG A 47 3.36 3.44 -31.00
N MET A 48 3.37 3.93 -29.76
CA MET A 48 4.53 4.04 -28.89
C MET A 48 4.02 3.92 -27.45
N PRO A 49 4.07 2.74 -26.82
CA PRO A 49 3.76 2.66 -25.39
C PRO A 49 4.68 3.65 -24.69
N SER A 50 4.07 4.70 -24.13
CA SER A 50 4.81 5.73 -23.43
C SER A 50 5.53 5.06 -22.26
N SER A 51 6.85 4.88 -22.39
CA SER A 51 7.69 4.43 -21.27
C SER A 51 7.82 5.52 -20.21
N ARG A 52 7.15 6.69 -20.36
CA ARG A 52 7.12 7.69 -19.32
C ARG A 52 6.69 6.97 -18.06
N PRO A 53 7.58 6.84 -17.08
CA PRO A 53 7.21 6.19 -15.85
C PRO A 53 5.98 6.95 -15.37
N SER A 54 4.95 6.20 -14.97
CA SER A 54 3.84 6.74 -14.18
C SER A 54 4.43 7.67 -13.12
N ARG A 55 3.67 8.68 -12.66
CA ARG A 55 4.12 9.56 -11.57
C ARG A 55 4.85 8.72 -10.53
N VAL A 56 6.18 8.82 -10.55
CA VAL A 56 7.04 7.99 -9.72
C VAL A 56 6.69 8.51 -8.35
N GLY A 57 5.94 7.73 -7.58
CA GLY A 57 5.41 8.17 -6.30
C GLY A 57 6.52 8.79 -5.47
N LEU A 58 6.16 9.67 -4.53
CA LEU A 58 7.14 10.36 -3.70
C LEU A 58 8.21 9.37 -3.21
N LYS A 59 9.49 9.71 -3.42
CA LYS A 59 10.61 8.87 -2.99
C LYS A 59 10.42 8.53 -1.52
N MET A 60 10.33 7.24 -1.20
CA MET A 60 10.10 6.79 0.16
C MET A 60 11.36 7.10 0.98
N VAL A 61 11.25 8.07 1.90
CA VAL A 61 12.38 8.48 2.77
C VAL A 61 12.79 7.34 3.70
N TYR A 62 11.82 6.53 4.13
CA TYR A 62 12.05 5.43 5.07
C TYR A 62 11.51 4.11 4.50
N THR A 63 12.43 3.24 4.09
CA THR A 63 12.14 1.87 3.63
C THR A 63 11.48 1.04 4.74
N LYS A 64 10.86 -0.10 4.41
CA LYS A 64 10.26 -0.99 5.42
C LYS A 64 11.33 -1.50 6.38
N ASP A 65 12.37 -2.11 5.84
CA ASP A 65 13.45 -2.76 6.60
C ASP A 65 14.21 -1.78 7.50
N HIS A 66 14.40 -0.55 7.01
CA HIS A 66 15.04 0.49 7.79
C HIS A 66 14.23 0.86 9.03
N VAL A 67 12.91 0.98 8.89
CA VAL A 67 12.01 1.32 10.01
C VAL A 67 11.87 0.15 10.97
N THR A 68 11.84 -1.09 10.49
CA THR A 68 11.78 -2.27 11.37
C THR A 68 13.05 -2.42 12.20
N ASN A 69 14.22 -2.24 11.59
CA ASN A 69 15.49 -2.34 12.29
C ASN A 69 15.62 -1.28 13.40
N LEU A 70 15.19 -0.05 13.09
CA LEU A 70 15.18 1.02 14.09
C LEU A 70 14.24 0.69 15.26
N VAL A 71 13.02 0.27 14.96
CA VAL A 71 12.01 -0.01 15.98
C VAL A 71 12.33 -1.27 16.80
N MET A 72 13.02 -2.26 16.22
CA MET A 72 13.54 -3.42 16.96
C MET A 72 14.70 -3.06 17.89
N GLY A 73 15.44 -1.99 17.60
CA GLY A 73 16.53 -1.50 18.45
C GLY A 73 16.06 -0.66 19.64
N VAL A 74 14.78 -0.28 19.69
CA VAL A 74 14.21 0.49 20.80
C VAL A 74 13.79 -0.46 21.93
N PRO A 75 14.19 -0.20 23.20
CA PRO A 75 13.73 -0.98 24.33
C PRO A 75 12.19 -1.01 24.43
N ASP A 76 11.63 -2.13 24.88
CA ASP A 76 10.17 -2.33 24.93
C ASP A 76 9.44 -1.23 25.71
N GLU A 77 10.05 -0.70 26.77
CA GLU A 77 9.54 0.39 27.59
C GLU A 77 9.33 1.69 26.79
N GLN A 78 10.15 1.92 25.78
CA GLN A 78 10.12 3.11 24.91
C GLN A 78 9.33 2.86 23.61
N GLN A 79 8.77 1.66 23.45
CA GLN A 79 7.96 1.28 22.29
C GLN A 79 6.44 1.42 22.52
N ALA A 80 6.03 1.90 23.70
CA ALA A 80 4.62 1.98 24.11
C ALA A 80 3.81 3.01 23.31
N THR A 81 4.39 4.20 23.08
CA THR A 81 3.70 5.32 22.41
C THR A 81 4.40 5.68 21.10
N LEU A 82 3.63 6.16 20.13
CA LEU A 82 4.18 6.75 18.90
C LEU A 82 5.16 7.92 19.17
N SER A 83 4.92 8.68 20.25
CA SER A 83 5.81 9.78 20.66
C SER A 83 7.15 9.24 21.16
N ASP A 84 7.13 8.23 22.03
CA ASP A 84 8.35 7.62 22.59
C ASP A 84 9.19 6.97 21.49
N MET A 85 8.55 6.23 20.58
CA MET A 85 9.21 5.67 19.40
C MET A 85 9.79 6.77 18.50
N SER A 86 9.10 7.91 18.35
CA SER A 86 9.59 9.04 17.57
C SER A 86 10.86 9.65 18.19
N VAL A 87 10.89 9.79 19.51
CA VAL A 87 12.05 10.30 20.25
C VAL A 87 13.21 9.31 20.18
N ALA A 88 12.96 8.01 20.45
CA ALA A 88 13.99 6.98 20.47
C ALA A 88 14.59 6.71 19.07
N THR A 89 13.77 6.78 18.03
CA THR A 89 14.18 6.46 16.65
C THR A 89 14.63 7.70 15.85
N GLY A 90 14.31 8.91 16.33
CA GLY A 90 14.55 10.16 15.60
C GLY A 90 13.73 10.30 14.31
N THR A 91 12.69 9.49 14.12
CA THR A 91 11.80 9.58 12.95
C THR A 91 10.43 10.13 13.35
N ASN A 92 9.76 10.80 12.42
CA ASN A 92 8.47 11.45 12.68
C ASN A 92 7.39 10.43 13.12
N ILE A 93 6.59 10.80 14.12
CA ILE A 93 5.33 10.14 14.55
C ILE A 93 4.50 9.67 13.35
N GLY A 94 4.32 10.50 12.32
CA GLY A 94 3.53 10.16 11.13
C GLY A 94 4.08 8.96 10.35
N THR A 95 5.40 8.75 10.38
CA THR A 95 6.06 7.58 9.76
C THR A 95 5.64 6.31 10.48
N HIS A 96 5.73 6.30 11.81
CA HIS A 96 5.33 5.16 12.65
C HIS A 96 3.84 4.85 12.50
N HIS A 97 2.97 5.86 12.56
CA HIS A 97 1.52 5.68 12.36
C HIS A 97 1.19 5.01 11.02
N ARG A 98 1.80 5.49 9.92
CA ARG A 98 1.59 4.88 8.59
C ARG A 98 2.11 3.45 8.54
N LYS A 99 3.27 3.17 9.16
CA LYS A 99 3.90 1.84 9.15
C LYS A 99 3.12 0.83 9.98
N LEU A 100 2.52 1.26 11.10
CA LEU A 100 1.56 0.47 11.87
C LEU A 100 0.30 0.18 11.03
N ARG A 101 -0.28 1.19 10.37
CA ARG A 101 -1.49 1.00 9.53
C ARG A 101 -1.26 0.02 8.37
N VAL A 102 -0.06 0.04 7.79
CA VAL A 102 0.32 -0.87 6.70
C VAL A 102 0.73 -2.26 7.22
N GLY A 103 0.90 -2.44 8.54
CA GLY A 103 1.34 -3.69 9.15
C GLY A 103 2.82 -4.00 8.95
N THR A 104 3.66 -2.96 8.75
CA THR A 104 5.12 -3.13 8.69
C THR A 104 5.73 -3.30 10.09
N ILE A 105 5.10 -2.71 11.10
CA ILE A 105 5.41 -2.90 12.51
C ILE A 105 4.10 -3.33 13.16
N GLU A 106 4.16 -4.28 14.08
CA GLU A 106 3.01 -4.68 14.86
C GLU A 106 2.87 -3.85 16.12
N ARG A 107 1.63 -3.59 16.53
CA ARG A 107 1.35 -2.99 17.82
C ARG A 107 1.60 -4.06 18.88
N LYS A 108 2.62 -3.88 19.71
CA LYS A 108 2.80 -4.71 20.90
C LYS A 108 1.64 -4.45 21.86
N SER A 109 0.94 -5.51 22.25
CA SER A 109 0.00 -5.44 23.35
C SER A 109 0.80 -5.36 24.65
N SER A 110 0.46 -4.39 25.49
CA SER A 110 1.07 -4.18 26.79
C SER A 110 0.52 -5.15 27.85
N GLN A 111 0.19 -6.40 27.47
CA GLN A 111 -0.18 -7.39 28.48
C GLN A 111 1.06 -7.65 29.34
N PRO A 112 1.05 -7.25 30.63
CA PRO A 112 2.10 -7.66 31.54
C PRO A 112 2.00 -9.18 31.63
N ASN A 113 3.12 -9.89 31.48
CA ASN A 113 3.19 -11.25 32.01
C ASN A 113 3.01 -11.07 33.53
N PRO A 114 1.90 -11.49 34.13
CA PRO A 114 1.59 -11.12 35.51
C PRO A 114 2.63 -11.76 36.42
N LEU A 115 3.63 -10.97 36.78
CA LEU A 115 4.54 -11.17 37.90
C LEU A 115 5.09 -12.61 38.01
N LEU A 116 6.11 -12.93 37.19
CA LEU A 116 7.07 -13.99 37.53
C LEU A 116 7.89 -13.54 38.75
N THR A 117 7.30 -13.59 39.94
CA THR A 117 8.05 -13.33 41.18
C THR A 117 8.73 -14.61 41.69
N ASP A 118 8.23 -15.80 41.32
CA ASP A 118 8.84 -17.09 41.68
C ASP A 118 9.04 -17.96 40.43
N THR A 119 10.20 -17.81 39.81
CA THR A 119 10.56 -18.43 38.52
C THR A 119 10.65 -19.96 38.58
N VAL A 120 10.82 -20.55 39.77
CA VAL A 120 11.03 -21.99 39.92
C VAL A 120 9.70 -22.74 40.04
N GLU A 121 8.80 -22.25 40.90
CA GLU A 121 7.49 -22.88 41.15
C GLU A 121 6.57 -22.81 39.91
N SER A 122 6.64 -21.71 39.15
CA SER A 122 5.82 -21.54 37.95
C SER A 122 6.23 -22.51 36.82
N ILE A 123 7.54 -22.75 36.65
CA ILE A 123 8.04 -23.69 35.63
C ILE A 123 7.70 -25.14 36.01
N GLU A 124 7.81 -25.51 37.28
CA GLU A 124 7.42 -26.84 37.76
C GLU A 124 5.90 -27.07 37.69
N PHE A 125 5.10 -26.05 38.03
CA PHE A 125 3.65 -26.06 37.88
C PHE A 125 3.24 -26.37 36.43
N TRP A 126 3.83 -25.66 35.46
CA TRP A 126 3.55 -25.91 34.03
C TRP A 126 4.09 -27.26 33.55
N ARG A 127 5.24 -27.73 34.04
CA ARG A 127 5.81 -29.05 33.69
C ARG A 127 4.95 -30.21 34.20
N SER A 128 4.35 -30.11 35.39
CA SER A 128 3.47 -31.18 35.94
C SER A 128 2.18 -31.40 35.15
N ARG A 129 1.76 -30.39 34.38
CA ARG A 129 0.49 -30.36 33.65
C ARG A 129 0.62 -30.82 32.20
N ILE A 130 1.85 -31.04 31.72
CA ILE A 130 2.12 -31.62 30.41
C ILE A 130 2.12 -33.15 30.59
N PRO A 131 1.16 -33.89 30.01
CA PRO A 131 1.17 -35.35 30.09
C PRO A 131 2.43 -35.90 29.43
N PRO A 132 3.05 -36.97 29.97
CA PRO A 132 4.24 -37.54 29.37
C PRO A 132 3.92 -37.97 27.94
N ALA A 133 4.77 -37.55 27.00
CA ALA A 133 4.66 -37.95 25.61
C ALA A 133 4.69 -39.49 25.54
N LYS A 134 3.69 -40.07 24.88
CA LYS A 134 3.60 -41.51 24.60
C LYS A 134 4.71 -41.96 23.66
#